data_AF-A0A850GJQ4-F1
#
_entry.id   AF-A0A850GJQ4-F1
#
_cell.length_a   1.000
_cell.length_b   1.000
_cell.length_c   1.000
_cell.angle_alpha   90.00
_cell.angle_beta   90.00
_cell.angle_gamma   90.00
#
_symmetry.space_group_name_H-M   'P 1'
#
loop_
_entity.id
_entity.type
_entity.pdbx_description
1 polymer ?
#
loop_
_entity_poly.entity_id
_entity_poly.type
_entity_poly.pdbx_seq_one_letter_code
_entity_poly.pdbx_strand_id
1 'polypeptide(L)'
;MMLWVETTIAGLMQGMQRMVGTERFNLSMFGGGRESVEGDWALIQKAKSFEQGFVELAEIAVACGWGSWTLQSVSRDSKRAVFRIFNCWEALYQRALGVTWGSNFTSGKFAGLCSRLFGVNCWATQTQFQAQGAAYDEFEVYASDISLEDEHDKLLATDNATRADLAVALKRLEEENTERRRAEQEAQERLTMIETLSAPILEVWDGVLALPILGSLTAERSTELMERLLAEIQRTRSVFAILDLTGVDVVDTYTADHLLRMVRAVELLGTQCIITGIQPAVAQTMVNIQANFGDIVTRATLRGGLEYCMSRPRDL
;
A
#
# COMPACT_ATOMS: atom_id res chain seq x y z
N MET A 1 -7.97 30.10 -34.67
CA MET A 1 -8.73 29.25 -33.73
C MET A 1 -8.63 29.91 -32.35
N MET A 2 -9.73 30.40 -31.78
CA MET A 2 -9.73 30.88 -30.38
C MET A 2 -9.96 29.68 -29.46
N LEU A 3 -8.99 29.37 -28.60
CA LEU A 3 -9.15 28.40 -27.51
C LEU A 3 -9.39 29.14 -26.20
N TRP A 4 -10.25 28.60 -25.34
CA TRP A 4 -10.45 29.13 -23.99
C TRP A 4 -9.25 28.78 -23.11
N VAL A 5 -8.57 29.80 -22.60
CA VAL A 5 -7.31 29.64 -21.83
C VAL A 5 -7.54 28.93 -20.49
N GLU A 6 -8.54 29.38 -19.74
CA GLU A 6 -8.81 28.91 -18.37
C GLU A 6 -9.42 27.51 -18.29
N THR A 7 -9.90 26.96 -19.42
CA THR A 7 -10.56 25.64 -19.46
C THR A 7 -9.85 24.70 -20.43
N THR A 8 -9.93 24.96 -21.74
CA THR A 8 -9.38 24.07 -22.78
C THR A 8 -7.85 24.00 -22.73
N ILE A 9 -7.18 25.16 -22.69
CA ILE A 9 -5.70 25.17 -22.63
C ILE A 9 -5.24 24.65 -21.27
N ALA A 10 -5.88 25.06 -20.17
CA ALA A 10 -5.60 24.55 -18.82
C ALA A 10 -5.65 23.01 -18.77
N GLY A 11 -6.72 22.39 -19.27
CA GLY A 11 -6.85 20.93 -19.31
C GLY A 11 -5.80 20.25 -20.18
N LEU A 12 -5.49 20.81 -21.36
CA LEU A 12 -4.46 20.29 -22.25
C LEU A 12 -3.06 20.35 -21.60
N MET A 13 -2.69 21.50 -21.04
CA MET A 13 -1.41 21.70 -20.38
C MET A 13 -1.27 20.81 -19.15
N GLN A 14 -2.34 20.65 -18.35
CA GLN A 14 -2.35 19.73 -17.21
C GLN A 14 -2.16 18.26 -17.65
N GLY A 15 -2.80 17.84 -18.74
CA GLY A 15 -2.61 16.51 -19.31
C GLY A 15 -1.16 16.25 -19.73
N MET A 16 -0.56 17.21 -20.46
CA MET A 16 0.83 17.12 -20.88
C MET A 16 1.79 17.11 -19.69
N GLN A 17 1.61 18.02 -18.73
CA GLN A 17 2.45 18.09 -17.53
C GLN A 17 2.39 16.79 -16.71
N ARG A 18 1.20 16.17 -16.56
CA ARG A 18 1.06 14.87 -15.88
C ARG A 18 1.79 13.73 -16.59
N MET A 19 1.85 13.77 -17.91
CA MET A 19 2.46 12.73 -18.73
C MET A 19 3.99 12.76 -18.66
N VAL A 20 4.61 13.94 -18.65
CA VAL A 20 6.07 14.07 -18.75
C VAL A 20 6.74 14.60 -17.47
N GLY A 21 5.98 15.08 -16.49
CA GLY A 21 6.50 15.76 -15.31
C GLY A 21 6.86 17.22 -15.58
N THR A 22 6.99 18.02 -14.50
CA THR A 22 7.15 19.48 -14.60
C THR A 22 8.44 19.90 -15.31
N GLU A 23 9.58 19.27 -15.02
CA GLU A 23 10.87 19.68 -15.59
C GLU A 23 10.91 19.47 -17.11
N ARG A 24 10.48 18.29 -17.58
CA ARG A 24 10.41 18.00 -19.03
C ARG A 24 9.34 18.85 -19.71
N PHE A 25 8.19 19.05 -19.07
CA PHE A 25 7.16 19.95 -19.59
C PHE A 25 7.72 21.36 -19.79
N ASN A 26 8.40 21.91 -18.78
CA ASN A 26 8.99 23.23 -18.84
C ASN A 26 10.04 23.34 -19.95
N LEU A 27 10.94 22.36 -20.05
CA LEU A 27 11.99 22.35 -21.07
C LEU A 27 11.40 22.21 -22.49
N SER A 28 10.41 21.34 -22.68
CA SER A 28 9.69 21.19 -23.96
C SER A 28 8.95 22.46 -24.36
N MET A 29 8.27 23.12 -23.41
CA MET A 29 7.60 24.39 -23.66
C MET A 29 8.62 25.48 -24.05
N PHE A 30 9.75 25.56 -23.35
CA PHE A 30 10.84 26.48 -23.69
C PHE A 30 11.38 26.22 -25.10
N GLY A 31 11.65 24.96 -25.46
CA GLY A 31 12.11 24.58 -26.80
C GLY A 31 11.12 25.00 -27.89
N GLY A 32 9.84 24.66 -27.72
CA GLY A 32 8.79 25.06 -28.66
C GLY A 32 8.65 26.58 -28.81
N GLY A 33 8.79 27.33 -27.72
CA GLY A 33 8.82 28.78 -27.75
C GLY A 33 9.99 29.33 -28.57
N ARG A 34 11.19 28.78 -28.34
CA ARG A 34 12.42 29.17 -29.02
C ARG A 34 12.39 28.87 -30.52
N GLU A 35 11.82 27.75 -30.92
CA GLU A 35 11.67 27.35 -32.33
C GLU A 35 10.61 28.16 -33.07
N SER A 36 9.62 28.71 -32.35
CA SER A 36 8.50 29.45 -32.94
C SER A 36 8.85 30.86 -33.48
N VAL A 37 10.09 31.31 -33.34
CA VAL A 37 10.47 32.72 -33.58
C VAL A 37 10.67 33.10 -35.05
N GLU A 38 10.66 32.16 -35.99
CA GLU A 38 11.00 32.45 -37.39
C GLU A 38 10.06 33.48 -38.04
N GLY A 39 8.75 33.29 -37.89
CA GLY A 39 7.75 34.22 -38.42
C GLY A 39 7.78 35.58 -37.71
N ASP A 40 7.98 35.58 -36.38
CA ASP A 40 8.08 36.81 -35.59
C ASP A 40 9.33 37.63 -36.00
N TRP A 41 10.44 36.94 -36.24
CA TRP A 41 11.69 37.57 -36.66
C TRP A 41 11.55 38.24 -38.04
N ALA A 42 10.86 37.59 -38.98
CA ALA A 42 10.59 38.15 -40.30
C ALA A 42 9.75 39.44 -40.24
N LEU A 43 8.91 39.59 -39.22
CA LEU A 43 8.19 40.84 -38.94
C LEU A 43 9.15 41.89 -38.37
N ILE A 44 9.89 41.55 -37.32
CA ILE A 44 10.82 42.48 -36.64
C ILE A 44 11.85 43.06 -37.63
N GLN A 45 12.35 42.25 -38.57
CA GLN A 45 13.34 42.67 -39.57
C GLN A 45 12.83 43.74 -40.55
N LYS A 46 11.51 43.93 -40.68
CA LYS A 46 10.94 44.99 -41.53
C LYS A 46 10.99 46.36 -40.87
N ALA A 47 11.13 46.42 -39.55
CA ALA A 47 11.23 47.66 -38.79
C ALA A 47 12.66 48.23 -38.82
N LYS A 48 12.82 49.50 -38.45
CA LYS A 48 14.13 50.18 -38.46
C LYS A 48 15.08 49.69 -37.35
N SER A 49 14.53 49.08 -36.31
CA SER A 49 15.28 48.58 -35.15
C SER A 49 14.53 47.40 -34.54
N PHE A 50 15.24 46.58 -33.76
CA PHE A 50 14.64 45.48 -33.00
C PHE A 50 13.55 45.99 -32.05
N GLU A 51 13.82 47.11 -31.37
CA GLU A 51 12.93 47.73 -30.41
C GLU A 51 11.61 48.16 -31.06
N GLN A 52 11.69 48.81 -32.24
CA GLN A 52 10.49 49.18 -33.00
C GLN A 52 9.74 47.95 -33.52
N GLY A 53 10.46 46.97 -34.08
CA GLY A 53 9.83 45.73 -34.57
C GLY A 53 9.20 44.90 -33.46
N PHE A 54 9.77 44.93 -32.26
CA PHE A 54 9.21 44.27 -31.08
C PHE A 54 7.91 44.94 -30.62
N VAL A 55 7.79 46.26 -30.72
CA VAL A 55 6.52 46.97 -30.44
C VAL A 55 5.44 46.51 -31.41
N GLU A 56 5.74 46.43 -32.71
CA GLU A 56 4.80 45.92 -33.71
C GLU A 56 4.40 44.45 -33.44
N LEU A 57 5.36 43.61 -33.05
CA LEU A 57 5.08 42.24 -32.63
C LEU A 57 4.20 42.18 -31.38
N ALA A 58 4.43 43.07 -30.41
CA ALA A 58 3.67 43.14 -29.16
C ALA A 58 2.20 43.51 -29.41
N GLU A 59 1.91 44.38 -30.38
CA GLU A 59 0.54 44.69 -30.79
C GLU A 59 -0.18 43.45 -31.33
N ILE A 60 0.52 42.62 -32.12
CA ILE A 60 -0.01 41.35 -32.61
C ILE A 60 -0.20 40.35 -31.47
N ALA A 61 0.76 40.25 -30.55
CA ALA A 61 0.68 39.37 -29.40
C ALA A 61 -0.56 39.67 -28.54
N VAL A 62 -0.89 40.94 -28.34
CA VAL A 62 -2.12 41.37 -27.67
C VAL A 62 -3.36 40.92 -28.45
N ALA A 63 -3.40 41.16 -29.76
CA ALA A 63 -4.52 40.76 -30.61
C ALA A 63 -4.74 39.24 -30.65
N CYS A 64 -3.67 38.46 -30.50
CA CYS A 64 -3.71 37.00 -30.41
C CYS A 64 -4.00 36.47 -28.99
N GLY A 65 -4.08 37.33 -27.98
CA GLY A 65 -4.36 36.94 -26.60
C GLY A 65 -3.15 36.35 -25.85
N TRP A 66 -1.92 36.62 -26.29
CA TRP A 66 -0.69 36.14 -25.63
C TRP A 66 -0.22 37.03 -24.48
N GLY A 67 -0.91 38.14 -24.23
CA GLY A 67 -0.59 39.12 -23.21
C GLY A 67 0.00 40.40 -23.81
N SER A 68 0.13 41.43 -22.98
CA SER A 68 0.75 42.71 -23.34
C SER A 68 2.24 42.65 -23.08
N TRP A 69 3.04 42.64 -24.14
CA TRP A 69 4.49 42.49 -24.08
C TRP A 69 5.17 43.85 -24.11
N THR A 70 6.19 44.02 -23.28
CA THR A 70 7.00 45.24 -23.26
C THR A 70 8.48 44.89 -23.13
N LEU A 71 9.31 45.56 -23.92
CA LEU A 71 10.76 45.52 -23.79
C LEU A 71 11.18 46.62 -22.81
N GLN A 72 11.75 46.24 -21.66
CA GLN A 72 12.16 47.17 -20.62
C GLN A 72 13.59 47.68 -20.86
N SER A 73 14.49 46.79 -21.25
CA SER A 73 15.86 47.15 -21.57
C SER A 73 16.46 46.15 -22.54
N VAL A 74 17.40 46.63 -23.36
CA VAL A 74 18.23 45.81 -24.24
C VAL A 74 19.62 46.40 -24.29
N SER A 75 20.61 45.58 -24.02
CA SER A 75 22.03 45.93 -24.07
C SER A 75 22.72 44.97 -25.02
N ARG A 76 23.17 45.50 -26.16
CA ARG A 76 23.92 44.75 -27.17
C ARG A 76 25.34 44.43 -26.70
N ASP A 77 25.92 45.28 -25.86
CA ASP A 77 27.28 45.10 -25.31
C ASP A 77 27.33 43.94 -24.31
N SER A 78 26.40 43.94 -23.34
CA SER A 78 26.32 42.85 -22.35
C SER A 78 25.51 41.66 -22.85
N LYS A 79 24.91 41.74 -24.05
CA LYS A 79 24.01 40.73 -24.63
C LYS A 79 22.90 40.32 -23.65
N ARG A 80 22.23 41.32 -23.07
CA ARG A 80 21.13 41.14 -22.12
C ARG A 80 19.90 41.91 -22.53
N ALA A 81 18.72 41.37 -22.24
CA ALA A 81 17.45 42.06 -22.42
C ALA A 81 16.49 41.70 -21.29
N VAL A 82 15.60 42.63 -20.95
CA VAL A 82 14.55 42.42 -19.95
C VAL A 82 13.20 42.67 -20.59
N PHE A 83 12.31 41.69 -20.47
CA PHE A 83 10.95 41.76 -20.99
C PHE A 83 9.94 41.67 -19.85
N ARG A 84 8.80 42.32 -20.00
CA ARG A 84 7.65 42.17 -19.11
C ARG A 84 6.41 41.82 -19.88
N ILE A 85 5.58 40.98 -19.26
CA ILE A 85 4.27 40.60 -19.80
C ILE A 85 3.19 40.81 -18.77
N PHE A 86 2.17 41.56 -19.15
CA PHE A 86 0.91 41.63 -18.41
C PHE A 86 -0.13 40.71 -19.03
N ASN A 87 -0.93 40.03 -18.20
CA ASN A 87 -1.92 39.03 -18.63
C ASN A 87 -1.32 37.96 -19.56
N CYS A 88 -0.21 37.35 -19.14
CA CYS A 88 0.37 36.24 -19.89
C CYS A 88 -0.63 35.07 -19.92
N TRP A 89 -0.84 34.50 -21.11
CA TRP A 89 -1.73 33.35 -21.28
C TRP A 89 -1.25 32.13 -20.47
N GLU A 90 0.07 31.97 -20.29
CA GLU A 90 0.62 30.87 -19.48
C GLU A 90 0.29 31.04 -18.00
N ALA A 91 0.42 32.26 -17.48
CA ALA A 91 0.01 32.56 -16.11
C ALA A 91 -1.51 32.40 -15.91
N LEU A 92 -2.32 32.76 -16.90
CA LEU A 92 -3.78 32.64 -16.84
C LEU A 92 -4.22 31.18 -16.68
N TYR A 93 -3.74 30.26 -17.52
CA TYR A 93 -4.11 28.85 -17.36
C TYR A 93 -3.57 28.26 -16.05
N GLN A 94 -2.37 28.67 -15.62
CA GLN A 94 -1.79 28.20 -14.36
C GLN A 94 -2.60 28.64 -13.14
N ARG A 95 -3.11 29.89 -13.14
CA ARG A 95 -4.02 30.37 -12.10
C ARG A 95 -5.31 29.55 -12.06
N ALA A 96 -5.90 29.25 -13.21
CA ALA A 96 -7.10 28.41 -13.29
C ALA A 96 -6.85 26.98 -12.74
N LEU A 97 -5.63 26.45 -12.91
CA LEU A 97 -5.21 25.16 -12.37
C LEU A 97 -4.75 25.21 -10.90
N GLY A 98 -4.52 26.40 -10.33
CA GLY A 98 -3.95 26.56 -8.98
C GLY A 98 -2.48 26.09 -8.88
N VAL A 99 -1.70 26.22 -9.96
CA VAL A 99 -0.30 25.75 -10.03
C VAL A 99 0.66 26.89 -10.38
N THR A 100 1.97 26.65 -10.23
CA THR A 100 3.00 27.53 -10.80
C THR A 100 4.15 26.69 -11.36
N TRP A 101 4.23 26.62 -12.68
CA TRP A 101 5.27 25.93 -13.45
C TRP A 101 6.21 26.90 -14.16
N GLY A 102 5.81 28.17 -14.28
CA GLY A 102 6.53 29.20 -15.03
C GLY A 102 6.02 29.33 -16.47
N SER A 103 6.23 30.50 -17.06
CA SER A 103 5.81 30.88 -18.43
C SER A 103 6.91 30.50 -19.43
N ASN A 104 7.22 29.21 -19.51
CA ASN A 104 8.40 28.69 -20.18
C ASN A 104 8.35 28.83 -21.70
N PHE A 105 7.17 28.72 -22.32
CA PHE A 105 7.05 28.94 -23.76
C PHE A 105 7.44 30.36 -24.12
N THR A 106 6.96 31.31 -23.33
CA THR A 106 7.26 32.72 -23.54
C THR A 106 8.73 33.04 -23.25
N SER A 107 9.31 32.48 -22.18
CA SER A 107 10.76 32.54 -21.91
C SER A 107 11.57 32.05 -23.12
N GLY A 108 11.22 30.89 -23.66
CA GLY A 108 11.88 30.30 -24.83
C GLY A 108 11.78 31.19 -26.07
N LYS A 109 10.60 31.78 -26.30
CA LYS A 109 10.37 32.73 -27.40
C LYS A 109 11.26 33.96 -27.29
N PHE A 110 11.39 34.57 -26.11
CA PHE A 110 12.30 35.69 -25.90
C PHE A 110 13.78 35.29 -26.01
N ALA A 111 14.16 34.11 -25.53
CA ALA A 111 15.50 33.57 -25.71
C ALA A 111 15.83 33.38 -27.20
N GLY A 112 14.90 32.86 -28.01
CA GLY A 112 15.06 32.69 -29.46
C GLY A 112 15.21 34.02 -30.20
N LEU A 113 14.36 35.01 -29.88
CA LEU A 113 14.45 36.36 -30.46
C LEU A 113 15.79 37.04 -30.11
N CYS A 114 16.22 36.98 -28.85
CA CYS A 114 17.49 37.55 -28.43
C CYS A 114 18.69 36.80 -29.01
N SER A 115 18.56 35.49 -29.21
CA SER A 115 19.63 34.71 -29.86
C SER A 115 19.88 35.19 -31.29
N ARG A 116 18.80 35.51 -32.03
CA ARG A 116 18.92 36.12 -33.35
C ARG A 116 19.43 37.57 -33.30
N LEU A 117 19.01 38.34 -32.30
CA LEU A 117 19.46 39.73 -32.12
C LEU A 117 20.95 39.84 -31.80
N PHE A 118 21.45 39.03 -30.87
CA PHE A 118 22.83 39.11 -30.38
C PHE A 118 23.80 38.20 -31.17
N GLY A 119 23.29 37.32 -32.04
CA GLY A 119 24.10 36.38 -32.81
C GLY A 119 24.79 35.32 -31.95
N VAL A 120 24.26 35.05 -30.75
CA VAL A 120 24.78 34.03 -29.82
C VAL A 120 23.62 33.27 -29.19
N ASN A 121 23.91 32.10 -28.64
CA ASN A 121 22.93 31.38 -27.84
C ASN A 121 22.52 32.21 -26.61
N CYS A 122 21.22 32.35 -26.40
CA CYS A 122 20.66 33.04 -25.24
C CYS A 122 19.75 32.10 -24.43
N TRP A 123 19.70 32.34 -23.12
CA TRP A 123 18.78 31.71 -22.20
C TRP A 123 17.90 32.76 -21.54
N ALA A 124 16.70 32.37 -21.10
CA ALA A 124 15.76 33.25 -20.42
C ALA A 124 15.39 32.68 -19.06
N THR A 125 15.42 33.52 -18.03
CA THR A 125 14.95 33.18 -16.69
C THR A 125 13.79 34.10 -16.33
N GLN A 126 12.72 33.53 -15.82
CA GLN A 126 11.59 34.29 -15.29
C GLN A 126 11.90 34.74 -13.85
N THR A 127 11.80 36.04 -13.59
CA THR A 127 12.10 36.66 -12.28
C THR A 127 10.86 37.08 -11.51
N GLN A 128 9.72 37.28 -12.19
CA GLN A 128 8.43 37.62 -11.58
C GLN A 128 7.32 36.74 -12.17
N PHE A 129 6.32 36.38 -11.34
CA PHE A 129 5.31 35.36 -11.65
C PHE A 129 3.88 35.84 -11.36
N GLN A 130 3.09 36.13 -12.39
CA GLN A 130 1.67 36.49 -12.27
C GLN A 130 0.82 35.36 -11.69
N ALA A 131 1.22 34.11 -11.91
CA ALA A 131 0.58 32.94 -11.30
C ALA A 131 0.69 32.95 -9.76
N GLN A 132 1.70 33.63 -9.21
CA GLN A 132 1.92 33.81 -7.76
C GLN A 132 1.40 35.17 -7.25
N GLY A 133 0.68 35.93 -8.07
CA GLY A 133 0.11 37.22 -7.69
C GLY A 133 1.01 38.43 -7.96
N ALA A 134 2.15 38.28 -8.65
CA ALA A 134 2.90 39.42 -9.14
C ALA A 134 2.09 40.22 -10.17
N ALA A 135 2.37 41.52 -10.30
CA ALA A 135 1.65 42.39 -11.24
C ALA A 135 1.92 42.03 -12.71
N TYR A 136 3.08 41.45 -13.01
CA TYR A 136 3.51 41.06 -14.35
C TYR A 136 4.48 39.89 -14.28
N ASP A 137 4.64 39.17 -15.39
CA ASP A 137 5.77 38.26 -15.56
C ASP A 137 6.96 39.06 -16.06
N GLU A 138 8.14 38.80 -15.54
CA GLU A 138 9.38 39.43 -15.97
C GLU A 138 10.38 38.37 -16.37
N PHE A 139 11.08 38.62 -17.48
CA PHE A 139 12.02 37.68 -18.08
C PHE A 139 13.34 38.38 -18.32
N GLU A 140 14.40 37.85 -17.72
CA GLU A 140 15.77 38.24 -18.03
C GLU A 140 16.36 37.29 -19.05
N VAL A 141 16.79 37.85 -20.18
CA VAL A 141 17.45 37.11 -21.25
C VAL A 141 18.92 37.50 -21.30
N TYR A 142 19.79 36.50 -21.41
CA TYR A 142 21.24 36.67 -21.40
C TYR A 142 21.94 35.64 -22.28
N ALA A 143 23.11 36.00 -22.80
CA ALA A 143 23.98 35.05 -23.50
C ALA A 143 24.38 33.89 -22.57
N SER A 144 24.29 32.65 -23.06
CA SER A 144 24.50 31.45 -22.26
C SER A 144 25.07 30.32 -23.12
N ASP A 145 25.86 29.44 -22.51
CA ASP A 145 26.33 28.20 -23.13
C ASP A 145 25.36 27.03 -22.89
N ILE A 146 24.25 27.25 -22.18
CA ILE A 146 23.23 26.24 -21.94
C ILE A 146 22.56 25.84 -23.26
N SER A 147 22.75 24.58 -23.65
CA SER A 147 22.07 23.96 -24.80
C SER A 147 20.76 23.28 -24.35
N LEU A 148 19.73 23.35 -25.19
CA LEU A 148 18.47 22.67 -24.91
C LEU A 148 18.62 21.16 -24.98
N GLU A 149 19.39 20.68 -25.95
CA GLU A 149 19.73 19.28 -26.13
C GLU A 149 20.47 18.74 -24.90
N ASP A 150 21.47 19.47 -24.40
CA ASP A 150 22.25 19.04 -23.23
C ASP A 150 21.37 18.95 -21.97
N GLU A 151 20.45 19.90 -21.76
CA GLU A 151 19.51 19.84 -20.62
C GLU A 151 18.51 18.68 -20.77
N HIS A 152 18.07 18.39 -22.00
CA HIS A 152 17.21 17.24 -22.25
C HIS A 152 17.93 15.93 -21.93
N ASP A 153 19.17 15.78 -22.38
CA ASP A 153 20.00 14.60 -22.16
C ASP A 153 20.31 14.40 -20.67
N LYS A 154 20.57 15.49 -19.92
CA LYS A 154 20.72 15.43 -18.46
C LYS A 154 19.49 14.88 -17.76
N LEU A 155 18.29 15.32 -18.15
CA LEU A 155 17.04 14.84 -17.57
C LEU A 155 16.76 13.37 -17.92
N LEU A 156 17.11 12.92 -19.12
CA LEU A 156 17.00 11.52 -19.51
C LEU A 156 17.99 10.64 -18.74
N ALA A 157 19.23 11.09 -18.56
CA ALA A 157 20.25 10.36 -17.80
C ALA A 157 19.86 10.17 -16.33
N THR A 158 19.32 11.23 -15.69
CA THR A 158 18.90 11.20 -14.29
C THR A 158 17.74 10.20 -14.05
N ASP A 159 16.77 10.13 -14.97
CA ASP A 159 15.64 9.20 -14.88
C ASP A 159 16.08 7.75 -15.06
N ASN A 160 16.98 7.48 -16.01
CA ASN A 160 17.54 6.15 -16.20
C ASN A 160 18.28 5.65 -14.95
N ALA A 161 19.05 6.51 -14.30
CA ALA A 161 19.72 6.18 -13.04
C ALA A 161 18.70 5.88 -11.92
N THR A 162 17.71 6.76 -11.74
CA THR A 162 16.69 6.62 -10.70
C THR A 162 15.84 5.35 -10.88
N ARG A 163 15.46 5.02 -12.12
CA ARG A 163 14.69 3.82 -12.44
C ARG A 163 15.49 2.54 -12.20
N ALA A 164 16.79 2.55 -12.51
CA ALA A 164 17.67 1.42 -12.21
C ALA A 164 17.80 1.19 -10.70
N ASP A 165 18.02 2.25 -9.92
CA ASP A 165 18.12 2.16 -8.46
C ASP A 165 16.82 1.67 -7.81
N LEU A 166 15.67 2.18 -8.27
CA LEU A 166 14.37 1.74 -7.78
C LEU A 166 14.09 0.26 -8.11
N ALA A 167 14.44 -0.19 -9.32
CA ALA A 167 14.28 -1.59 -9.70
C ALA A 167 15.13 -2.53 -8.81
N VAL A 168 16.34 -2.12 -8.45
CA VAL A 168 17.20 -2.86 -7.51
C VAL A 168 16.58 -2.90 -6.11
N ALA A 169 16.06 -1.77 -5.63
CA ALA A 169 15.43 -1.69 -4.30
C ALA A 169 14.15 -2.55 -4.21
N LEU A 170 13.30 -2.51 -5.24
CA LEU A 170 12.08 -3.33 -5.30
C LEU A 170 12.40 -4.82 -5.28
N LYS A 171 13.38 -5.25 -6.07
CA LYS A 171 13.80 -6.66 -6.11
C LYS A 171 14.28 -7.16 -4.74
N ARG A 172 15.08 -6.36 -4.02
CA ARG A 172 15.54 -6.71 -2.66
C ARG A 172 14.38 -6.85 -1.67
N LEU A 173 13.38 -5.97 -1.77
CA LEU A 173 12.21 -6.00 -0.89
C LEU A 173 11.28 -7.18 -1.20
N GLU A 174 11.18 -7.58 -2.46
CA GLU A 174 10.51 -8.82 -2.86
C GLU A 174 11.21 -10.05 -2.29
N GLU A 175 12.53 -10.13 -2.42
CA GLU A 175 13.35 -11.21 -1.84
C GLU A 175 13.13 -11.31 -0.31
N GLU A 176 13.24 -10.21 0.42
CA GLU A 176 13.03 -10.19 1.88
C GLU A 176 11.60 -10.61 2.28
N ASN A 177 10.58 -10.16 1.54
CA ASN A 177 9.20 -10.58 1.80
C ASN A 177 8.99 -12.07 1.56
N THR A 178 9.62 -12.65 0.54
CA THR A 178 9.50 -14.09 0.29
C THR A 178 10.17 -14.93 1.39
N GLU A 179 11.30 -14.48 1.92
CA GLU A 179 11.97 -15.14 3.05
C GLU A 179 11.12 -15.06 4.32
N ARG A 180 10.56 -13.89 4.64
CA ARG A 180 9.66 -13.72 5.79
C ARG A 180 8.45 -14.65 5.72
N ARG A 181 7.80 -14.73 4.56
CA ARG A 181 6.64 -15.62 4.37
C ARG A 181 6.99 -17.09 4.59
N ARG A 182 8.17 -17.54 4.14
CA ARG A 182 8.64 -18.92 4.38
C ARG A 182 8.84 -19.17 5.87
N ALA A 183 9.49 -18.24 6.58
CA ALA A 183 9.71 -18.38 8.02
C ALA A 183 8.40 -18.40 8.82
N GLU A 184 7.41 -17.58 8.45
CA GLU A 184 6.08 -17.59 9.04
C GLU A 184 5.36 -18.93 8.81
N GLN A 185 5.44 -19.46 7.59
CA GLN A 185 4.81 -20.73 7.26
C GLN A 185 5.45 -21.90 8.02
N GLU A 186 6.78 -21.95 8.11
CA GLU A 186 7.48 -22.96 8.93
C GLU A 186 7.13 -22.84 10.43
N ALA A 187 6.97 -21.62 10.95
CA ALA A 187 6.55 -21.41 12.33
C ALA A 187 5.12 -21.91 12.56
N GLN A 188 4.22 -21.67 11.61
CA GLN A 188 2.83 -22.14 11.68
C GLN A 188 2.73 -23.67 11.61
N GLU A 189 3.50 -24.32 10.73
CA GLU A 189 3.56 -25.78 10.64
C GLU A 189 4.10 -26.43 11.93
N ARG A 190 5.06 -25.78 12.60
CA ARG A 190 5.55 -26.24 13.91
C ARG A 190 4.47 -26.15 14.99
N LEU A 191 3.66 -25.10 14.98
CA LEU A 191 2.55 -24.92 15.94
C LEU A 191 1.47 -25.99 15.75
N THR A 192 1.05 -26.27 14.51
CA THR A 192 0.02 -27.29 14.24
C THR A 192 0.48 -28.72 14.57
N MET A 193 1.78 -29.00 14.40
CA MET A 193 2.36 -30.29 14.80
C MET A 193 2.37 -30.48 16.33
N ILE A 194 2.49 -29.40 17.12
CA ILE A 194 2.36 -29.45 18.59
C ILE A 194 0.91 -29.72 19.01
N GLU A 195 -0.06 -29.12 18.31
CA GLU A 195 -1.49 -29.26 18.65
C GLU A 195 -2.02 -30.69 18.45
N THR A 196 -1.63 -31.38 17.37
CA THR A 196 -2.06 -32.76 17.06
C THR A 196 -1.59 -33.82 18.08
N LEU A 197 -0.59 -33.49 18.92
CA LEU A 197 -0.06 -34.40 19.96
C LEU A 197 -0.78 -34.30 21.32
N SER A 198 -1.77 -33.41 21.48
CA SER A 198 -2.21 -32.93 22.81
C SER A 198 -3.36 -33.71 23.51
N ALA A 199 -3.63 -34.96 23.14
CA ALA A 199 -4.52 -35.84 23.91
C ALA A 199 -4.27 -37.34 23.61
N PRO A 200 -3.24 -37.95 24.23
CA PRO A 200 -2.99 -39.37 24.09
C PRO A 200 -4.06 -40.18 24.86
N ILE A 201 -4.59 -41.23 24.23
CA ILE A 201 -5.40 -42.24 24.93
C ILE A 201 -4.43 -43.26 25.49
N LEU A 202 -4.45 -43.46 26.81
CA LEU A 202 -3.47 -44.28 27.51
C LEU A 202 -4.16 -45.45 28.19
N GLU A 203 -3.65 -46.67 27.99
CA GLU A 203 -4.02 -47.81 28.82
C GLU A 203 -3.23 -47.75 30.13
N VAL A 204 -3.88 -47.30 31.20
CA VAL A 204 -3.24 -47.07 32.52
C VAL A 204 -3.28 -48.32 33.41
N TRP A 205 -4.15 -49.26 33.08
CA TRP A 205 -4.24 -50.57 33.70
C TRP A 205 -4.94 -51.54 32.76
N ASP A 206 -4.80 -52.84 33.01
CA ASP A 206 -5.48 -53.89 32.24
C ASP A 206 -7.01 -53.70 32.28
N GLY A 207 -7.58 -53.34 31.12
CA GLY A 207 -9.00 -53.01 30.95
C GLY A 207 -9.41 -51.58 31.30
N VAL A 208 -8.45 -50.66 31.53
CA VAL A 208 -8.72 -49.26 31.92
C VAL A 208 -8.00 -48.27 30.99
N LEU A 209 -8.77 -47.49 30.25
CA LEU A 209 -8.24 -46.37 29.46
C LEU A 209 -8.32 -45.06 30.25
N ALA A 210 -7.37 -44.17 30.01
CA ALA A 210 -7.37 -42.79 30.48
C ALA A 210 -7.21 -41.83 29.31
N LEU A 211 -8.07 -40.82 29.26
CA LEU A 211 -8.06 -39.74 28.29
C LEU A 211 -7.91 -38.39 29.05
N PRO A 212 -6.67 -37.89 29.22
CA PRO A 212 -6.45 -36.55 29.73
C PRO A 212 -6.78 -35.50 28.66
N ILE A 213 -7.71 -34.60 28.98
CA ILE A 213 -8.09 -33.48 28.13
C ILE A 213 -7.33 -32.25 28.62
N LEU A 214 -6.36 -31.81 27.81
CA LEU A 214 -5.51 -30.65 28.09
C LEU A 214 -5.94 -29.44 27.26
N GLY A 215 -6.07 -28.26 27.87
CA GLY A 215 -6.38 -27.00 27.18
C GLY A 215 -7.86 -26.86 26.79
N SER A 216 -8.16 -25.96 25.86
CA SER A 216 -9.52 -25.71 25.42
C SER A 216 -10.10 -26.90 24.65
N LEU A 217 -11.25 -27.39 25.09
CA LEU A 217 -12.00 -28.43 24.40
C LEU A 217 -12.97 -27.76 23.42
N THR A 218 -12.65 -27.80 22.13
CA THR A 218 -13.52 -27.29 21.05
C THR A 218 -14.43 -28.40 20.50
N ALA A 219 -15.46 -28.03 19.76
CA ALA A 219 -16.39 -28.95 19.10
C ALA A 219 -15.68 -29.98 18.20
N GLU A 220 -14.83 -29.49 17.30
CA GLU A 220 -14.08 -30.31 16.33
C GLU A 220 -13.19 -31.32 17.05
N ARG A 221 -12.45 -30.85 18.07
CA ARG A 221 -11.58 -31.70 18.88
C ARG A 221 -12.38 -32.74 19.67
N SER A 222 -13.55 -32.38 20.19
CA SER A 222 -14.39 -33.31 20.96
C SER A 222 -14.85 -34.50 20.12
N THR A 223 -15.20 -34.25 18.85
CA THR A 223 -15.58 -35.29 17.89
C THR A 223 -14.42 -36.23 17.57
N GLU A 224 -13.23 -35.68 17.27
CA GLU A 224 -12.04 -36.49 17.00
C GLU A 224 -11.67 -37.38 18.21
N LEU A 225 -11.71 -36.82 19.42
CA LEU A 225 -11.43 -37.57 20.65
C LEU A 225 -12.44 -38.68 20.91
N MET A 226 -13.72 -38.43 20.63
CA MET A 226 -14.77 -39.44 20.74
C MET A 226 -14.49 -40.61 19.79
N GLU A 227 -14.23 -40.34 18.51
CA GLU A 227 -13.94 -41.39 17.51
C GLU A 227 -12.73 -42.25 17.92
N ARG A 228 -11.64 -41.60 18.35
CA ARG A 228 -10.43 -42.28 18.79
C ARG A 228 -10.66 -43.10 20.05
N LEU A 229 -11.42 -42.59 21.02
CA LEU A 229 -11.74 -43.30 22.26
C LEU A 229 -12.58 -44.54 22.00
N LEU A 230 -13.62 -44.44 21.18
CA LEU A 230 -14.47 -45.59 20.84
C LEU A 230 -13.68 -46.66 20.08
N ALA A 231 -12.81 -46.27 19.15
CA ALA A 231 -11.92 -47.19 18.44
C ALA A 231 -10.95 -47.89 19.40
N GLU A 232 -10.39 -47.16 20.36
CA GLU A 232 -9.46 -47.71 21.32
C GLU A 232 -10.14 -48.67 22.30
N ILE A 233 -11.33 -48.31 22.81
CA ILE A 233 -12.17 -49.20 23.65
C ILE A 233 -12.43 -50.52 22.95
N GLN A 234 -12.79 -50.48 21.66
CA GLN A 234 -13.03 -51.70 20.88
C GLN A 234 -11.75 -52.53 20.73
N ARG A 235 -10.61 -51.87 20.49
CA ARG A 235 -9.31 -52.51 20.29
C ARG A 235 -8.80 -53.20 21.56
N THR A 236 -8.92 -52.56 22.72
CA THR A 236 -8.42 -53.05 24.01
C THR A 236 -9.46 -53.85 24.81
N ARG A 237 -10.74 -53.79 24.41
CA ARG A 237 -11.88 -54.34 25.17
C ARG A 237 -11.94 -53.80 26.60
N SER A 238 -11.68 -52.51 26.75
CA SER A 238 -11.63 -51.88 28.06
C SER A 238 -13.00 -51.80 28.71
N VAL A 239 -13.06 -52.19 29.98
CA VAL A 239 -14.28 -52.18 30.80
C VAL A 239 -14.47 -50.80 31.46
N PHE A 240 -13.39 -50.03 31.60
CA PHE A 240 -13.42 -48.67 32.15
C PHE A 240 -12.72 -47.67 31.23
N ALA A 241 -13.29 -46.46 31.17
CA ALA A 241 -12.67 -45.30 30.54
C ALA A 241 -12.71 -44.10 31.50
N ILE A 242 -11.54 -43.51 31.78
CA ILE A 242 -11.40 -42.35 32.65
C ILE A 242 -11.16 -41.10 31.78
N LEU A 243 -12.10 -40.15 31.81
CA LEU A 243 -11.95 -38.85 31.18
C LEU A 243 -11.44 -37.86 32.22
N ASP A 244 -10.21 -37.39 32.07
CA ASP A 244 -9.59 -36.46 33.01
C ASP A 244 -9.67 -35.02 32.50
N LEU A 245 -10.44 -34.20 33.20
CA LEU A 245 -10.70 -32.79 32.91
C LEU A 245 -9.81 -31.85 33.73
N THR A 246 -8.79 -32.37 34.43
CA THR A 246 -7.90 -31.56 35.28
C THR A 246 -7.29 -30.37 34.52
N GLY A 247 -6.98 -30.54 33.23
CA GLY A 247 -6.40 -29.51 32.36
C GLY A 247 -7.40 -28.64 31.58
N VAL A 248 -8.69 -28.69 31.94
CA VAL A 248 -9.76 -27.93 31.26
C VAL A 248 -10.24 -26.79 32.14
N ASP A 249 -9.90 -25.55 31.75
CA ASP A 249 -10.19 -24.36 32.55
C ASP A 249 -11.65 -23.89 32.44
N VAL A 250 -12.21 -23.88 31.22
CA VAL A 250 -13.58 -23.42 30.96
C VAL A 250 -14.19 -24.29 29.85
N VAL A 251 -15.46 -24.62 30.02
CA VAL A 251 -16.26 -25.37 29.04
C VAL A 251 -17.50 -24.54 28.71
N ASP A 252 -17.77 -24.35 27.42
CA ASP A 252 -19.02 -23.75 26.97
C ASP A 252 -20.17 -24.78 26.94
N THR A 253 -21.38 -24.30 26.69
CA THR A 253 -22.59 -25.14 26.66
C THR A 253 -22.51 -26.23 25.58
N TYR A 254 -21.87 -25.95 24.44
CA TYR A 254 -21.82 -26.84 23.28
C TYR A 254 -20.80 -27.97 23.48
N THR A 255 -19.65 -27.64 24.05
CA THR A 255 -18.60 -28.58 24.42
C THR A 255 -19.06 -29.50 25.56
N ALA A 256 -19.78 -28.97 26.55
CA ALA A 256 -20.35 -29.79 27.62
C ALA A 256 -21.36 -30.83 27.08
N ASP A 257 -22.18 -30.48 26.09
CA ASP A 257 -23.04 -31.44 25.38
C ASP A 257 -22.23 -32.53 24.65
N HIS A 258 -21.11 -32.16 24.01
CA HIS A 258 -20.23 -33.13 23.34
C HIS A 258 -19.57 -34.11 24.31
N LEU A 259 -19.13 -33.63 25.49
CA LEU A 259 -18.61 -34.50 26.54
C LEU A 259 -19.66 -35.52 27.00
N LEU A 260 -20.90 -35.09 27.20
CA LEU A 260 -21.99 -35.98 27.58
C LEU A 260 -22.33 -37.01 26.51
N ARG A 261 -22.28 -36.62 25.22
CA ARG A 261 -22.43 -37.56 24.11
C ARG A 261 -21.32 -38.59 24.09
N MET A 262 -20.07 -38.18 24.35
CA MET A 262 -18.93 -39.08 24.44
C MET A 262 -19.14 -40.10 25.57
N VAL A 263 -19.53 -39.66 26.77
CA VAL A 263 -19.84 -40.56 27.89
C VAL A 263 -20.90 -41.59 27.52
N ARG A 264 -22.01 -41.15 26.91
CA ARG A 264 -23.08 -42.07 26.47
C ARG A 264 -22.61 -43.05 25.41
N ALA A 265 -21.79 -42.60 24.46
CA ALA A 265 -21.26 -43.46 23.41
C ALA A 265 -20.35 -44.56 23.98
N VAL A 266 -19.53 -44.22 24.98
CA VAL A 266 -18.69 -45.16 25.72
C VAL A 266 -19.54 -46.20 26.46
N GLU A 267 -20.60 -45.76 27.15
CA GLU A 267 -21.53 -46.65 27.87
C GLU A 267 -22.27 -47.62 26.93
N LEU A 268 -22.63 -47.18 25.73
CA LEU A 268 -23.25 -48.04 24.71
C LEU A 268 -22.34 -49.17 24.23
N LEU A 269 -21.02 -49.04 24.37
CA LEU A 269 -20.05 -50.10 24.09
C LEU A 269 -19.84 -51.06 25.28
N GLY A 270 -20.59 -50.88 26.38
CA GLY A 270 -20.45 -51.68 27.60
C GLY A 270 -19.28 -51.25 28.49
N THR A 271 -18.69 -50.08 28.25
CA THR A 271 -17.59 -49.54 29.04
C THR A 271 -18.13 -48.52 30.05
N GLN A 272 -17.78 -48.69 31.33
CA GLN A 272 -18.15 -47.72 32.35
C GLN A 272 -17.25 -46.48 32.27
N CYS A 273 -17.87 -45.32 32.12
CA CYS A 273 -17.18 -44.04 32.04
C CYS A 273 -17.02 -43.40 33.43
N ILE A 274 -15.82 -42.91 33.74
CA ILE A 274 -15.51 -42.15 34.96
C ILE A 274 -14.99 -40.78 34.55
N ILE A 275 -15.57 -39.70 35.09
CA ILE A 275 -15.04 -38.36 34.88
C ILE A 275 -14.22 -37.94 36.10
N THR A 276 -13.02 -37.41 35.86
CA THR A 276 -12.13 -36.91 36.91
C THR A 276 -11.70 -35.47 36.68
N GLY A 277 -11.25 -34.78 37.73
CA GLY A 277 -10.66 -33.44 37.59
C GLY A 277 -11.64 -32.33 37.22
N ILE A 278 -12.94 -32.50 37.48
CA ILE A 278 -13.96 -31.49 37.16
C ILE A 278 -13.72 -30.21 37.99
N GLN A 279 -13.39 -29.11 37.32
CA GLN A 279 -13.28 -27.80 37.99
C GLN A 279 -14.67 -27.21 38.30
N PRO A 280 -14.79 -26.34 39.33
CA PRO A 280 -16.08 -25.76 39.72
C PRO A 280 -16.85 -25.06 38.59
N ALA A 281 -16.16 -24.33 37.72
CA ALA A 281 -16.77 -23.65 36.58
C ALA A 281 -17.42 -24.66 35.59
N VAL A 282 -16.73 -25.77 35.33
CA VAL A 282 -17.22 -26.85 34.46
C VAL A 282 -18.44 -27.53 35.07
N ALA A 283 -18.40 -27.81 36.38
CA ALA A 283 -19.53 -28.40 37.10
C ALA A 283 -20.79 -27.52 37.02
N GLN A 284 -20.64 -26.20 37.15
CA GLN A 284 -21.75 -25.26 37.01
C GLN A 284 -22.36 -25.28 35.61
N THR A 285 -21.53 -25.21 34.56
CA THR A 285 -21.99 -25.32 33.17
C THR A 285 -22.73 -26.63 32.91
N MET A 286 -22.17 -27.75 33.40
CA MET A 286 -22.76 -29.08 33.29
C MET A 286 -24.16 -29.13 33.93
N VAL A 287 -24.32 -28.60 35.15
CA VAL A 287 -25.63 -28.54 35.84
C VAL A 287 -26.65 -27.69 35.06
N ASN A 288 -26.22 -26.57 34.48
CA ASN A 288 -27.10 -25.64 33.78
C ASN A 288 -27.71 -26.21 32.50
N ILE A 289 -27.09 -27.22 31.88
CA ILE A 289 -27.56 -27.83 30.63
C ILE A 289 -28.77 -28.77 30.85
N GLN A 290 -29.26 -28.92 32.10
CA GLN A 290 -30.28 -29.91 32.47
C GLN A 290 -29.95 -31.31 31.92
N ALA A 291 -28.66 -31.62 31.82
CA ALA A 291 -28.23 -32.94 31.44
C ALA A 291 -28.72 -33.93 32.49
N ASN A 292 -29.46 -34.95 32.07
CA ASN A 292 -29.76 -36.05 32.95
C ASN A 292 -28.44 -36.81 33.16
N PHE A 293 -27.77 -36.51 34.27
CA PHE A 293 -26.43 -37.02 34.60
C PHE A 293 -26.41 -38.52 34.93
N GLY A 294 -27.57 -39.18 34.97
CA GLY A 294 -27.67 -40.62 35.23
C GLY A 294 -26.77 -41.07 36.39
N ASP A 295 -26.18 -42.25 36.24
CA ASP A 295 -25.20 -42.83 37.16
C ASP A 295 -23.74 -42.53 36.76
N ILE A 296 -23.46 -41.36 36.16
CA ILE A 296 -22.09 -41.00 35.76
C ILE A 296 -21.22 -40.91 37.01
N VAL A 297 -20.18 -41.75 37.05
CA VAL A 297 -19.26 -41.78 38.18
C VAL A 297 -18.27 -40.63 38.06
N THR A 298 -18.20 -39.81 39.10
CA THR A 298 -17.22 -38.72 39.18
C THR A 298 -16.23 -38.95 40.31
N ARG A 299 -14.96 -38.59 40.12
CA ARG A 299 -13.92 -38.57 41.17
C ARG A 299 -13.13 -37.28 41.09
N ALA A 300 -12.63 -36.81 42.24
CA ALA A 300 -11.89 -35.55 42.30
C ALA A 300 -10.56 -35.59 41.52
N THR A 301 -9.92 -36.76 41.44
CA THR A 301 -8.60 -36.92 40.82
C THR A 301 -8.55 -38.17 39.94
N LEU A 302 -7.65 -38.17 38.94
CA LEU A 302 -7.37 -39.35 38.11
C LEU A 302 -7.02 -40.58 38.97
N ARG A 303 -6.23 -40.39 40.04
CA ARG A 303 -5.91 -41.43 41.02
C ARG A 303 -7.17 -42.06 41.62
N GLY A 304 -8.10 -41.23 42.10
CA GLY A 304 -9.36 -41.73 42.68
C GLY A 304 -10.26 -42.42 41.65
N GLY A 305 -10.18 -42.01 40.37
CA GLY A 305 -10.81 -42.71 39.26
C GLY A 305 -10.22 -44.10 39.05
N LEU A 306 -8.89 -44.22 39.05
CA LEU A 306 -8.20 -45.50 38.89
C LEU A 306 -8.47 -46.45 40.06
N GLU A 307 -8.42 -45.96 41.30
CA GLU A 307 -8.76 -46.73 42.50
C GLU A 307 -10.20 -47.26 42.44
N TYR A 308 -11.13 -46.47 41.91
CA TYR A 308 -12.51 -46.91 41.69
C TYR A 308 -12.58 -48.08 40.70
N CYS A 309 -11.90 -48.00 39.55
CA CYS A 309 -11.86 -49.08 38.57
C CYS A 309 -11.27 -50.37 39.16
N MET A 310 -10.21 -50.26 39.96
CA MET A 310 -9.57 -51.41 40.61
C MET A 310 -10.44 -52.09 41.68
N SER A 311 -11.38 -51.35 42.29
CA SER A 311 -12.26 -51.86 43.35
C SER A 311 -13.48 -52.65 42.84
N ARG A 312 -13.70 -52.71 41.52
CA ARG A 312 -14.89 -53.30 40.88
C ARG A 312 -14.56 -54.65 40.22
N PRO A 313 -15.47 -55.64 40.27
CA PRO A 313 -15.32 -56.88 39.52
C PRO A 313 -15.30 -56.60 38.02
N ARG A 314 -14.55 -57.41 37.26
CA ARG A 314 -14.39 -57.26 35.79
C ARG A 314 -15.59 -57.72 34.97
N ASP A 315 -16.59 -58.32 35.62
CA ASP A 315 -17.76 -58.90 34.96
C ASP A 315 -18.90 -57.86 34.93
N LEU A 316 -18.82 -56.94 33.95
CA LEU A 316 -19.94 -56.12 33.49
C LEU A 316 -20.36 -56.58 32.09
#